data_AF-A0A848DMX5-F1
#
_entry.id   AF-A0A848DMX5-F1
#
_cell.length_a   1.000
_cell.length_b   1.000
_cell.length_c   1.000
_cell.angle_alpha   90.00
_cell.angle_beta   90.00
_cell.angle_gamma   90.00
#
_symmetry.space_group_name_H-M   'P 1'
#
loop_
_entity.id
_entity.type
_entity.pdbx_description
1 polymer ?
#
loop_
_entity_poly.entity_id
_entity_poly.type
_entity_poly.pdbx_seq_one_letter_code
_entity_poly.pdbx_strand_id
1 'polypeptide(L)'
;MTTYRAGAARWLGGAAVCCPAGTVLWTAGVEAPPLGGAVASATGAAQERVGRIRVDPGPRDPGHPEILVVGGLMSRNGLPGMAQVALQPGRCTNSRAGHPACRSAAP
;
A
#
# COMPACT_ATOMS: atom_id res chain seq x y z
N MET A 1 -27.00 -28.34 -20.53
CA MET A 1 -27.09 -28.06 -19.09
C MET A 1 -25.68 -28.04 -18.52
N THR A 2 -25.07 -26.87 -18.44
CA THR A 2 -23.66 -26.70 -18.03
C THR A 2 -23.58 -26.75 -16.51
N THR A 3 -22.99 -27.81 -15.96
CA THR A 3 -22.74 -27.92 -14.52
C THR A 3 -21.55 -27.05 -14.14
N TYR A 4 -21.78 -26.00 -13.34
CA TYR A 4 -20.74 -25.20 -12.72
C TYR A 4 -20.10 -25.99 -11.56
N ARG A 5 -18.80 -26.31 -11.66
CA ARG A 5 -18.05 -26.84 -10.52
C ARG A 5 -17.65 -25.67 -9.62
N ALA A 6 -18.19 -25.66 -8.40
CA ALA A 6 -17.78 -24.72 -7.37
C ALA A 6 -16.27 -24.74 -7.14
N GLY A 7 -15.63 -23.57 -7.14
CA GLY A 7 -14.23 -23.42 -6.74
C GLY A 7 -14.08 -23.77 -5.26
N ALA A 8 -13.11 -24.61 -4.92
CA ALA A 8 -12.83 -24.96 -3.53
C ALA A 8 -11.99 -23.85 -2.87
N ALA A 9 -12.49 -23.25 -1.79
CA ALA A 9 -11.71 -22.39 -0.91
C ALA A 9 -11.17 -23.23 0.26
N ARG A 10 -9.86 -23.15 0.51
CA ARG A 10 -9.19 -23.91 1.58
C ARG A 10 -8.80 -22.98 2.72
N TRP A 11 -9.39 -23.20 3.90
CA TRP A 11 -9.04 -22.48 5.12
C TRP A 11 -7.75 -23.01 5.76
N LEU A 12 -6.93 -22.10 6.30
CA LEU A 12 -5.79 -22.41 7.16
C LEU A 12 -6.32 -22.81 8.55
N GLY A 13 -6.68 -24.08 8.72
CA GLY A 13 -7.27 -24.59 9.97
C GLY A 13 -7.84 -26.01 9.91
N GLY A 14 -7.99 -26.58 8.72
CA GLY A 14 -8.37 -27.99 8.58
C GLY A 14 -9.88 -28.24 8.63
N ALA A 15 -10.53 -28.00 7.50
CA ALA A 15 -11.54 -28.82 6.82
C ALA A 15 -11.85 -28.07 5.53
N ALA A 16 -11.72 -28.71 4.37
CA ALA A 16 -12.10 -28.07 3.11
C ALA A 16 -13.63 -28.09 2.99
N VAL A 17 -14.27 -26.93 2.99
CA VAL A 17 -15.71 -26.80 2.78
C VAL A 17 -15.93 -26.32 1.34
N CYS A 18 -16.76 -27.05 0.59
CA CYS A 18 -17.18 -26.64 -0.73
C CYS A 18 -18.37 -25.68 -0.60
N CYS A 19 -18.18 -24.42 -0.98
CA CYS A 19 -19.24 -23.41 -1.00
C CYS A 19 -19.64 -23.12 -2.45
N PRO A 20 -20.76 -23.64 -2.97
CA PRO A 20 -21.22 -23.29 -4.31
C PRO A 20 -21.61 -21.80 -4.35
N ALA A 21 -20.99 -21.06 -5.26
CA ALA A 21 -21.26 -19.64 -5.47
C ALA A 21 -21.15 -19.31 -6.97
N GLY A 22 -22.06 -18.47 -7.49
CA GLY A 22 -21.96 -17.97 -8.87
C GLY A 22 -20.92 -16.86 -9.03
N THR A 23 -20.63 -16.13 -7.94
CA THR A 23 -19.68 -15.01 -7.90
C THR A 23 -18.92 -15.04 -6.57
N VAL A 24 -17.60 -14.85 -6.63
CA VAL A 24 -16.72 -14.76 -5.46
C VAL A 24 -16.17 -13.34 -5.38
N LEU A 25 -16.31 -12.71 -4.21
CA LEU A 25 -15.74 -11.39 -3.92
C LEU A 25 -14.62 -11.55 -2.88
N TRP A 26 -13.45 -10.96 -3.17
CA TRP A 26 -12.30 -11.00 -2.29
C TRP A 26 -12.02 -9.63 -1.68
N THR A 27 -12.13 -9.53 -0.35
CA THR A 27 -11.91 -8.28 0.40
C THR A 27 -10.85 -8.43 1.49
N ALA A 28 -10.03 -9.49 1.47
CA ALA A 28 -9.06 -9.80 2.52
C ALA A 28 -7.83 -8.85 2.59
N GLY A 29 -7.92 -7.69 1.94
CA GLY A 29 -6.85 -6.69 1.91
C GLY A 29 -5.88 -6.88 0.74
N VAL A 30 -5.01 -5.89 0.58
CA VAL A 30 -3.97 -5.83 -0.47
C VAL A 30 -2.63 -5.61 0.23
N GLU A 31 -1.67 -6.48 -0.06
CA GLU A 31 -0.29 -6.32 0.38
C GLU A 31 0.48 -5.37 -0.55
N ALA A 32 1.49 -4.67 -0.02
CA ALA A 32 2.33 -3.83 -0.84
C ALA A 32 3.12 -4.66 -1.86
N PRO A 33 3.39 -4.12 -3.05
CA PRO A 33 4.20 -4.81 -4.05
C PRO A 33 5.65 -5.02 -3.56
N PRO A 34 6.38 -6.02 -4.10
CA PRO A 34 7.76 -6.32 -3.73
C PRO A 34 8.73 -5.14 -3.84
N LEU A 35 8.39 -4.15 -4.67
CA LEU A 35 9.12 -2.88 -4.80
C LEU A 35 9.32 -2.18 -3.46
N GLY A 36 8.33 -2.21 -2.55
CA GLY A 36 8.47 -1.63 -1.23
C GLY A 36 9.66 -2.24 -0.49
N GLY A 37 9.70 -3.57 -0.41
CA GLY A 37 10.80 -4.33 0.20
C GLY A 37 12.16 -4.04 -0.42
N ALA A 38 12.22 -3.95 -1.75
CA ALA A 38 13.46 -3.62 -2.47
C ALA A 38 13.97 -2.21 -2.12
N VAL A 39 13.07 -1.21 -2.08
CA VAL A 39 13.42 0.16 -1.69
C VAL A 39 13.95 0.18 -0.26
N ALA A 40 13.21 -0.40 0.70
CA ALA A 40 13.65 -0.43 2.09
C ALA A 40 14.98 -1.16 2.30
N SER A 41 15.24 -2.22 1.54
CA SER A 41 16.52 -2.94 1.62
C SER A 41 17.69 -2.08 1.09
N ALA A 42 17.45 -1.25 0.08
CA ALA A 42 18.47 -0.39 -0.52
C ALA A 42 18.71 0.90 0.28
N THR A 43 17.67 1.44 0.92
CA THR A 43 17.69 2.77 1.56
C THR A 43 17.63 2.73 3.08
N GLY A 44 17.34 1.57 3.67
CA GLY A 44 17.05 1.47 5.11
C GLY A 44 15.69 2.09 5.50
N ALA A 45 14.83 2.41 4.54
CA ALA A 45 13.52 3.00 4.78
C ALA A 45 12.65 2.12 5.69
N ALA A 46 12.00 2.73 6.68
CA ALA A 46 11.14 2.01 7.60
C ALA A 46 9.87 1.52 6.91
N GLN A 47 9.47 0.27 7.20
CA GLN A 47 8.27 -0.34 6.63
C GLN A 47 7.21 -0.68 7.68
N GLU A 48 5.96 -0.72 7.24
CA GLU A 48 4.89 -1.39 7.97
C GLU A 48 4.84 -2.89 7.67
N ARG A 49 4.09 -3.64 8.48
CA ARG A 49 3.89 -5.09 8.32
C ARG A 49 3.37 -5.47 6.92
N VAL A 50 2.58 -4.61 6.29
CA VAL A 50 1.97 -4.86 4.98
C VAL A 50 2.93 -4.46 3.83
N GLY A 51 4.18 -4.08 4.13
CA GLY A 51 5.22 -3.76 3.15
C GLY A 51 5.20 -2.34 2.58
N ARG A 52 4.39 -1.45 3.15
CA ARG A 52 4.35 -0.02 2.77
C ARG A 52 5.51 0.74 3.41
N ILE A 53 6.04 1.74 2.70
CA ILE A 53 7.10 2.62 3.19
C ILE A 53 6.51 3.73 4.06
N ARG A 54 7.06 3.93 5.25
CA ARG A 54 6.68 5.05 6.12
C ARG A 54 7.28 6.33 5.58
N VAL A 55 6.45 7.35 5.45
CA VAL A 55 6.88 8.68 5.01
C VAL A 55 6.44 9.77 5.97
N ASP A 56 7.15 10.89 5.87
CA ASP A 56 6.80 12.14 6.54
C ASP A 56 5.54 12.80 5.94
N PRO A 57 4.99 13.86 6.57
CA PRO A 57 3.85 14.61 6.05
C PRO A 57 4.04 15.13 4.61
N GLY A 58 5.31 15.29 4.19
CA GLY A 58 5.77 15.76 2.88
C GLY A 58 6.01 14.68 1.81
N PRO A 59 5.25 13.57 1.81
CA PRO A 59 5.51 12.25 1.18
C PRO A 59 6.97 11.78 0.96
N ARG A 60 7.91 12.22 1.78
CA ARG A 60 9.34 11.89 1.65
C ARG A 60 9.72 10.73 2.55
N ASP A 61 10.66 9.92 2.08
CA ASP A 61 11.38 9.04 2.98
C ASP A 61 12.24 9.89 3.95
N PRO A 62 12.14 9.67 5.28
CA PRO A 62 12.88 10.50 6.25
C PRO A 62 14.41 10.38 6.14
N GLY A 63 14.93 9.23 5.68
CA GLY A 63 16.36 9.02 5.46
C GLY A 63 16.83 9.51 4.09
N HIS A 64 15.91 9.58 3.13
CA HIS A 64 16.16 9.89 1.73
C HIS A 64 15.17 10.94 1.21
N PRO A 65 15.37 12.23 1.52
CA PRO A 65 14.44 13.30 1.16
C PRO A 65 14.28 13.51 -0.35
N GLU A 66 15.21 13.00 -1.17
CA GLU A 66 15.13 12.92 -2.63
C GLU A 66 14.13 11.87 -3.14
N ILE A 67 13.75 10.90 -2.31
CA ILE A 67 12.81 9.84 -2.63
C ILE A 67 11.41 10.23 -2.17
N LEU A 68 10.50 10.31 -3.13
CA LEU A 68 9.08 10.55 -2.89
C LEU A 68 8.31 9.23 -3.02
N VAL A 69 7.62 8.81 -1.95
CA VAL A 69 6.75 7.64 -1.98
C VAL A 69 5.30 8.10 -1.96
N VAL A 70 4.55 7.75 -3.00
CA VAL A 70 3.15 8.16 -3.19
C VAL A 70 2.26 6.96 -3.48
N GLY A 71 0.95 7.17 -3.43
CA GLY A 71 -0.01 6.12 -3.79
C GLY A 71 -0.14 5.01 -2.74
N GLY A 72 -0.56 3.82 -3.17
CA GLY A 72 -0.81 2.68 -2.27
C GLY A 72 0.43 2.08 -1.59
N LEU A 73 1.63 2.50 -1.99
CA LEU A 73 2.90 2.08 -1.39
C LEU A 73 3.28 2.93 -0.17
N MET A 74 2.69 4.12 -0.04
CA MET A 74 2.91 5.07 1.04
C MET A 74 2.15 4.65 2.29
N SER A 75 2.80 4.67 3.44
CA SER A 75 2.15 4.74 4.74
C SER A 75 2.43 6.09 5.41
N ARG A 76 1.36 6.77 5.84
CA ARG A 76 1.44 8.02 6.59
C ARG A 76 0.62 7.89 7.86
N ASN A 77 1.27 7.94 9.01
CA ASN A 77 0.63 7.96 10.34
C ASN A 77 -0.46 6.88 10.54
N GLY A 78 -0.26 5.68 9.95
CA GLY A 78 -1.24 4.58 10.03
C GLY A 78 -2.58 4.87 9.34
N LEU A 79 -2.64 5.87 8.45
CA LEU A 79 -3.84 6.17 7.67
C LEU A 79 -4.22 4.95 6.82
N PRO A 80 -5.53 4.65 6.69
CA PRO A 80 -5.98 3.52 5.91
C PRO A 80 -5.60 3.71 4.43
N GLY A 81 -5.41 2.59 3.72
CA GLY A 81 -5.09 2.55 2.28
C GLY A 81 -6.27 2.98 1.40
N MET A 82 -6.73 4.21 1.58
CA MET A 82 -7.85 4.81 0.86
C MET A 82 -7.36 5.55 -0.37
N ALA A 83 -8.15 5.54 -1.44
CA ALA A 83 -7.82 6.23 -2.69
C ALA A 83 -7.52 7.73 -2.48
N GLN A 84 -8.23 8.39 -1.55
CA GLN A 84 -7.96 9.80 -1.23
C GLN A 84 -6.56 10.02 -0.63
N VAL A 85 -6.11 9.12 0.26
CA VAL A 85 -4.76 9.19 0.86
C VAL A 85 -3.69 8.91 -0.19
N ALA A 86 -3.98 8.04 -1.17
CA ALA A 86 -3.09 7.75 -2.29
C ALA A 86 -2.99 8.89 -3.32
N LEU A 87 -4.11 9.59 -3.59
CA LEU A 87 -4.21 10.61 -4.66
C LEU A 87 -3.81 12.01 -4.22
N GLN A 88 -4.08 12.38 -2.96
CA GLN A 88 -3.77 13.72 -2.44
C GLN A 88 -2.27 14.07 -2.48
N PRO A 89 -1.34 13.15 -2.18
CA PRO A 89 0.09 13.34 -2.38
C PRO A 89 0.45 13.66 -3.84
N GLY A 90 -0.21 13.03 -4.82
CA GLY A 90 0.04 13.25 -6.25
C GLY A 90 -0.26 14.68 -6.70
N ARG A 91 -1.25 15.34 -6.11
CA ARG A 91 -1.52 16.77 -6.34
C ARG A 91 -0.45 17.65 -5.70
N CYS A 92 0.05 17.26 -4.52
CA CYS A 92 1.15 17.97 -3.86
C CYS A 92 2.48 17.82 -4.59
N THR A 93 2.81 16.63 -5.12
CA THR A 93 4.06 16.41 -5.86
C THR A 93 4.05 17.11 -7.23
N ASN A 94 2.94 17.02 -7.98
CA ASN A 94 2.84 17.64 -9.31
C ASN A 94 2.94 19.16 -9.28
N SER A 95 2.39 19.80 -8.25
CA SER A 95 2.44 21.27 -8.17
C SER A 95 3.80 21.81 -7.71
N ARG A 96 4.70 20.96 -7.16
CA ARG A 96 5.71 21.43 -6.18
C ARG A 96 6.94 20.54 -6.00
N ALA A 97 7.65 20.17 -7.07
CA ALA A 97 9.07 19.76 -6.91
C ALA A 97 9.93 20.86 -6.22
N GLY A 98 9.43 22.10 -6.15
CA GLY A 98 10.11 23.25 -5.54
C GLY A 98 9.32 24.09 -4.53
N HIS A 99 8.30 23.58 -3.81
CA HIS A 99 7.53 24.45 -2.90
C HIS A 99 7.85 24.28 -1.40
N PRO A 100 7.94 25.39 -0.63
CA PRO A 100 8.39 25.40 0.76
C PRO A 100 7.56 24.52 1.71
N ALA A 101 6.25 24.40 1.51
CA ALA A 101 5.40 23.53 2.34
C ALA A 101 5.77 22.02 2.29
N CYS A 102 6.48 21.56 1.25
CA CYS A 102 7.04 20.20 1.18
C CYS A 102 8.51 20.13 1.64
N ARG A 103 9.13 21.25 2.01
CA ARG A 103 10.51 21.33 2.53
C ARG A 103 10.59 21.38 4.06
N SER A 104 9.51 21.73 4.76
CA SER A 104 9.54 22.08 6.18
C SER A 104 8.92 21.04 7.13
N ALA A 105 9.05 19.75 6.83
CA ALA A 105 8.62 18.69 7.75
C ALA A 105 9.79 17.74 8.05
N ALA A 106 10.85 18.30 8.62
CA ALA A 106 11.80 17.60 9.48
C ALA A 106 11.99 18.50 10.71
N PRO A 107 12.04 17.96 11.95
CA PRO A 107 12.55 18.73 13.08
C PRO A 107 14.01 19.13 12.86
#